data_AF-A0A2K1L7A3-F1
#
_entry.id   AF-A0A2K1L7A3-F1
#
_cell.length_a   1.000
_cell.length_b   1.000
_cell.length_c   1.000
_cell.angle_alpha   90.00
_cell.angle_beta   90.00
_cell.angle_gamma   90.00
#
_symmetry.space_group_name_H-M   'P 1'
#
loop_
_entity.id
_entity.type
_entity.pdbx_description
1 polymer ?
#
loop_
_entity_poly.entity_id
_entity_poly.type
_entity_poly.pdbx_seq_one_letter_code
_entity_poly.pdbx_strand_id
1 'polypeptide(L)'
;MMGIRACEAPFGAWKSPLTAEFVSGSLDCFEGAAVDSDGQWIWLENRSSKSGCAVLVREGAQPGSNPEDITPSGFWRPLSTA
;
A
#
# COMPACT_ATOMS: atom_id res chain seq x y z
N MET A 1 -13.34 -10.57 -31.53
CA MET A 1 -12.53 -10.99 -30.36
C MET A 1 -11.14 -11.33 -30.89
N MET A 2 -10.17 -10.44 -30.74
CA MET A 2 -8.82 -10.63 -31.30
C MET A 2 -7.96 -11.31 -30.23
N GLY A 3 -7.56 -12.57 -30.48
CA GLY A 3 -6.72 -13.34 -29.55
C GLY A 3 -5.29 -12.82 -29.51
N ILE A 4 -4.69 -12.84 -28.32
CA ILE A 4 -3.27 -12.53 -28.11
C ILE A 4 -2.43 -13.54 -28.90
N ARG A 5 -1.61 -13.07 -29.84
CA ARG A 5 -0.64 -13.89 -30.57
C ARG A 5 0.74 -13.76 -29.90
N ALA A 6 1.36 -14.90 -29.57
CA ALA A 6 2.74 -14.92 -29.09
C ALA A 6 3.71 -14.51 -30.21
N CYS A 7 4.75 -13.76 -29.86
CA CYS A 7 5.78 -13.27 -30.76
C CYS A 7 7.16 -13.60 -30.19
N GLU A 8 8.08 -14.06 -31.03
CA GLU A 8 9.48 -14.27 -30.64
C GLU A 8 10.18 -12.90 -30.51
N ALA A 9 10.87 -12.69 -29.39
CA ALA A 9 11.70 -11.51 -29.17
C ALA A 9 12.94 -11.90 -28.35
N PRO A 10 14.05 -11.14 -28.46
CA PRO A 10 15.21 -11.33 -27.59
C PRO A 10 14.83 -11.24 -26.11
N PHE A 11 15.58 -11.92 -25.24
CA PHE A 11 15.38 -11.82 -23.79
C PHE A 11 15.44 -10.36 -23.34
N GLY A 12 14.45 -9.93 -22.56
CA GLY A 12 14.30 -8.55 -22.08
C GLY A 12 13.56 -7.59 -23.02
N ALA A 13 13.25 -8.00 -24.27
CA ALA A 13 12.53 -7.14 -25.23
C ALA A 13 11.01 -7.39 -25.26
N TRP A 14 10.49 -8.29 -24.43
CA TRP A 14 9.05 -8.52 -24.33
C TRP A 14 8.36 -7.30 -23.71
N LYS A 15 7.32 -6.82 -24.37
CA LYS A 15 6.47 -5.76 -23.83
C LYS A 15 5.72 -6.31 -22.61
N SER A 16 6.09 -5.82 -21.44
CA SER A 16 5.38 -6.09 -20.20
C SER A 16 4.30 -5.02 -19.97
N PRO A 17 3.08 -5.40 -19.56
CA PRO A 17 2.10 -4.44 -19.06
C PRO A 17 2.47 -3.87 -17.67
N LEU A 18 3.45 -4.48 -16.98
CA LEU A 18 3.94 -4.02 -15.68
C LEU A 18 5.02 -2.95 -15.90
N THR A 19 4.68 -1.68 -15.65
CA THR A 19 5.65 -0.57 -15.71
C THR A 19 6.41 -0.42 -14.39
N ALA A 20 7.55 0.29 -14.43
CA ALA A 20 8.34 0.54 -13.22
C ALA A 20 7.53 1.33 -12.18
N GLU A 21 6.75 2.32 -12.63
CA GLU A 21 5.87 3.14 -11.79
C GLU A 21 4.80 2.30 -11.13
N PHE A 22 4.21 1.34 -11.87
CA PHE A 22 3.24 0.41 -11.33
C PHE A 22 3.87 -0.40 -10.20
N VAL A 23 5.05 -1.01 -10.42
CA VAL A 23 5.72 -1.82 -9.40
C VAL A 23 6.08 -1.00 -8.15
N SER A 24 6.63 0.21 -8.32
CA SER A 24 7.01 1.08 -7.20
C SER A 24 5.81 1.68 -6.45
N GLY A 25 4.67 1.84 -7.14
CA GLY A 25 3.45 2.43 -6.60
C GLY A 25 2.52 1.43 -5.90
N SER A 26 2.72 0.13 -6.15
CA SER A 26 1.80 -0.94 -5.70
C SER A 26 2.21 -1.62 -4.40
N LEU A 27 3.32 -1.21 -3.78
CA LEU A 27 3.80 -1.85 -2.56
C LEU A 27 3.01 -1.34 -1.36
N ASP A 28 1.79 -1.86 -1.21
CA ASP A 28 1.01 -1.73 0.02
C ASP A 28 1.35 -2.92 0.93
N CYS A 29 2.30 -2.72 1.82
CA CYS A 29 2.72 -3.75 2.78
C CYS A 29 1.98 -3.58 4.11
N PHE A 30 1.49 -4.72 4.62
CA PHE A 30 1.04 -4.86 5.99
C PHE A 30 2.21 -5.27 6.86
N GLU A 31 2.50 -4.48 7.89
CA GLU A 31 3.61 -4.70 8.82
C GLU A 31 3.11 -4.60 10.27
N GLY A 32 3.74 -5.35 11.17
CA GLY A 32 3.50 -5.25 12.62
C GLY A 32 2.03 -5.36 13.04
N ALA A 33 1.54 -6.58 13.29
CA ALA A 33 0.21 -6.79 13.86
C ALA A 33 0.23 -6.79 15.39
N ALA A 34 -0.76 -6.14 16.00
CA ALA A 34 -1.04 -6.23 17.42
C ALA A 34 -2.56 -6.18 17.67
N VAL A 35 -2.95 -6.39 18.92
CA VAL A 35 -4.34 -6.25 19.38
C VAL A 35 -4.34 -5.16 20.46
N ASP A 36 -5.29 -4.23 20.37
CA ASP A 36 -5.45 -3.16 21.36
C ASP A 36 -6.17 -3.63 22.64
N SER A 37 -6.46 -2.70 23.55
CA SER A 37 -7.15 -3.01 24.81
C SER A 37 -8.61 -3.42 24.63
N ASP A 38 -9.24 -3.04 23.52
CA ASP A 38 -10.64 -3.33 23.21
C ASP A 38 -10.77 -4.63 22.39
N GLY A 39 -9.65 -5.30 22.11
CA GLY A 39 -9.60 -6.54 21.34
C GLY A 39 -9.61 -6.33 19.83
N GLN A 40 -9.42 -5.10 19.34
CA GLN A 40 -9.39 -4.80 17.91
C GLN A 40 -7.99 -4.99 17.34
N TRP A 41 -7.92 -5.46 16.09
CA TRP A 41 -6.65 -5.61 15.40
C TRP A 41 -6.10 -4.26 14.97
N ILE A 42 -4.80 -4.05 15.18
CA ILE A 42 -4.08 -2.86 14.72
C ILE A 42 -2.84 -3.28 13.94
N TRP A 43 -2.51 -2.51 12.91
CA TRP A 43 -1.35 -2.78 12.05
C TRP A 43 -0.80 -1.54 11.38
N LEU A 44 0.41 -1.67 10.82
CA LEU A 44 1.02 -0.67 9.98
C LEU A 44 0.75 -0.97 8.51
N GLU A 45 0.25 0.02 7.77
CA GLU A 45 0.17 -0.02 6.31
C GLU A 45 1.18 0.94 5.70
N ASN A 46 2.09 0.44 4.89
CA ASN A 46 2.86 1.30 4.01
C ASN A 46 1.97 1.73 2.84
N ARG A 47 1.76 3.03 2.67
CA ARG A 47 1.06 3.57 1.52
C ARG A 47 2.08 4.29 0.65
N SER A 48 2.31 3.80 -0.56
CA SER A 48 3.31 4.38 -1.49
C SER A 48 3.10 5.90 -1.71
N SER A 49 1.85 6.38 -1.62
CA SER A 49 1.49 7.80 -1.67
C SER A 49 2.01 8.66 -0.50
N LYS A 50 2.41 8.07 0.63
CA LYS A 50 2.89 8.78 1.83
C LYS A 50 4.41 8.74 1.98
N SER A 51 5.16 8.88 0.88
CA SER A 51 6.61 9.11 0.90
C SER A 51 7.40 8.11 1.75
N GLY A 52 6.98 6.84 1.76
CA GLY A 52 7.62 5.77 2.54
C GLY A 52 7.29 5.75 4.04
N CYS A 53 6.33 6.56 4.48
CA CYS A 53 5.84 6.51 5.87
C CYS A 53 4.68 5.52 6.00
N ALA A 54 4.76 4.63 6.99
CA ALA A 54 3.66 3.76 7.35
C ALA A 54 2.56 4.50 8.11
N VAL A 55 1.33 4.01 8.04
CA VAL A 55 0.15 4.52 8.75
C VAL A 55 -0.30 3.45 9.72
N LEU A 56 -0.49 3.80 10.98
CA LEU A 56 -1.18 2.93 11.94
C LEU A 56 -2.68 2.92 11.62
N VAL A 57 -3.21 1.73 11.43
CA VAL A 57 -4.58 1.42 11.04
C VAL A 57 -5.19 0.48 12.08
N ARG A 58 -6.49 0.65 12.34
CA ARG A 58 -7.28 -0.30 13.13
C ARG A 58 -8.30 -1.02 12.26
N GLU A 59 -8.65 -2.22 12.70
CA GLU A 59 -9.83 -2.93 12.22
C GLU A 59 -11.07 -2.03 12.38
N GLY A 60 -11.96 -2.08 11.39
CA GLY A 60 -13.19 -1.32 11.43
C GLY A 60 -14.08 -1.74 12.60
N ALA A 61 -14.90 -0.82 13.09
CA ALA A 61 -15.70 -1.01 14.31
C ALA A 61 -16.69 -2.20 14.26
N GLN A 62 -17.04 -2.68 13.06
CA GLN A 62 -17.91 -3.83 12.86
C GLN A 62 -17.24 -4.86 11.94
N PRO A 63 -17.55 -6.17 12.08
CA PRO A 63 -17.05 -7.19 11.18
C PRO A 63 -17.38 -6.86 9.71
N GLY A 64 -16.36 -6.80 8.87
CA GLY A 64 -16.50 -6.48 7.44
C GLY A 64 -16.59 -4.98 7.11
N SER A 65 -16.48 -4.10 8.11
CA SER A 65 -16.29 -2.66 7.87
C SER A 65 -14.86 -2.36 7.45
N ASN A 66 -14.68 -1.25 6.74
CA ASN A 66 -13.37 -0.86 6.24
C ASN A 66 -12.42 -0.50 7.40
N PRO A 67 -11.12 -0.77 7.26
CA PRO A 67 -10.12 -0.31 8.22
C PRO A 67 -10.10 1.20 8.38
N GLU A 68 -9.77 1.67 9.58
CA GLU A 68 -9.74 3.09 9.93
C GLU A 68 -8.32 3.57 10.26
N ASP A 69 -7.91 4.71 9.70
CA ASP A 69 -6.62 5.33 10.00
C ASP A 69 -6.62 5.87 11.45
N ILE A 70 -5.75 5.32 12.31
CA ILE A 70 -5.48 5.86 13.65
C ILE A 70 -4.52 7.05 13.55
N THR A 71 -3.57 6.99 12.62
CA THR A 71 -2.59 8.08 12.44
C THR A 71 -3.28 9.31 11.85
N PRO A 72 -3.24 10.48 12.54
CA PRO A 72 -3.88 11.69 12.06
C PRO A 72 -3.37 12.15 10.69
N SER A 73 -4.23 12.82 9.93
CA SER A 73 -3.83 13.43 8.67
C SER A 73 -2.73 14.49 8.89
N GLY A 74 -1.68 14.44 8.08
CA GLY A 74 -0.55 15.36 8.20
C GLY A 74 0.42 15.07 9.35
N PHE A 75 0.28 13.96 10.08
CA PHE A 75 1.22 13.55 11.13
C PHE A 75 2.67 13.50 10.63
N TRP A 76 2.88 12.98 9.42
CA TRP A 76 4.21 12.86 8.80
C TRP A 76 4.71 14.15 8.13
N ARG A 77 3.97 15.27 8.24
CA ARG A 77 4.42 16.52 7.65
C ARG A 77 5.64 17.01 8.45
N PRO A 78 6.81 17.20 7.82
CA PRO A 78 7.95 17.75 8.54
C PRO A 78 7.58 19.12 9.10
N LEU A 79 7.96 19.37 10.35
CA LEU A 79 7.89 20.70 10.92
C LEU A 79 8.74 21.59 10.01
N SER A 80 8.12 22.58 9.38
CA SER A 80 8.79 23.51 8.47
C SER A 80 10.09 23.98 9.09
N THR A 81 11.21 23.75 8.40
CA THR A 81 12.50 24.36 8.74
C THR A 81 12.30 25.87 8.81
N ALA A 82 12.58 26.44 9.99
CA ALA A 82 12.70 27.87 10.21
C ALA A 82 14.02 28.40 9.63
#